data_AF-A0A9P8K348-F1
#
_entry.id   AF-A0A9P8K348-F1
#
_cell.length_a   1.000
_cell.length_b   1.000
_cell.length_c   1.000
_cell.angle_alpha   90.00
_cell.angle_beta   90.00
_cell.angle_gamma   90.00
#
_symmetry.space_group_name_H-M   'P 1'
#
loop_
_entity.id
_entity.type
_entity.pdbx_description
1 polymer ?
#
loop_
_entity_poly.entity_id
_entity_poly.type
_entity_poly.pdbx_seq_one_letter_code
_entity_poly.pdbx_strand_id
1 'polypeptide(L)'
;MPAPVQVAFKRIGEPVVGQNGYLGFLKGKTEVHKAGSRPGNAKALDSDILVEHNVEIVVRDGARLYVDMFRPADSDEKIPAILSWSFYGKNGLEKFEGLDPAHWCPHGYAIISVDSRGAGSSDGQISVMGTQDAEDGYDVVEAIAKMDWCNGSIGMAGNSALAISQ
;
A
#
# COMPACT_ATOMS: atom_id res chain seq x y z
N MET A 1 9.86 33.11 22.55
CA MET A 1 9.00 31.94 22.24
C MET A 1 7.66 32.46 21.75
N PRO A 2 7.07 31.90 20.68
CA PRO A 2 5.72 32.29 20.28
C PRO A 2 4.72 32.01 21.40
N ALA A 3 3.66 32.81 21.48
CA ALA A 3 2.60 32.60 22.46
C ALA A 3 1.92 31.24 22.24
N PRO A 4 1.56 30.50 23.30
CA PRO A 4 0.83 29.25 23.15
C PRO A 4 -0.50 29.50 22.43
N VAL A 5 -0.70 28.82 21.31
CA VAL A 5 -1.97 28.83 20.57
C VAL A 5 -2.86 27.74 21.14
N GLN A 6 -4.08 28.11 21.55
CA GLN A 6 -5.07 27.14 21.98
C GLN A 6 -5.70 26.49 20.75
N VAL A 7 -5.36 25.24 20.47
CA VAL A 7 -5.93 24.47 19.37
C VAL A 7 -7.11 23.67 19.90
N ALA A 8 -8.31 23.94 19.38
CA ALA A 8 -9.45 23.07 19.61
C ALA A 8 -9.27 21.78 18.80
N PHE A 9 -9.22 20.64 19.48
CA PHE A 9 -9.20 19.32 18.83
C PHE A 9 -10.33 18.46 19.37
N LYS A 10 -10.91 17.65 18.50
CA LYS A 10 -11.84 16.59 18.88
C LYS A 10 -11.08 15.27 18.80
N ARG A 11 -10.87 14.62 19.94
CA ARG A 11 -10.29 13.27 19.94
C ARG A 11 -11.28 12.33 19.25
N ILE A 12 -10.83 11.70 18.17
CA ILE A 12 -11.59 10.63 17.52
C ILE A 12 -11.45 9.34 18.35
N GLY A 13 -12.48 8.51 18.36
CA GLY A 13 -12.42 7.19 18.98
C GLY A 13 -11.53 6.24 18.16
N GLU A 14 -11.20 5.09 18.75
CA GLU A 14 -10.51 4.03 18.01
C GLU A 14 -11.38 3.54 16.83
N PRO A 15 -10.77 3.13 15.72
CA PRO A 15 -11.51 2.62 14.57
C PRO A 15 -12.20 1.30 14.93
N VAL A 16 -13.46 1.15 14.49
CA VAL A 16 -14.27 -0.03 14.75
C VAL A 16 -14.34 -0.87 13.49
N VAL A 17 -14.06 -2.18 13.60
CA VAL A 17 -14.14 -3.11 12.46
C VAL A 17 -15.54 -3.07 11.84
N GLY A 18 -15.59 -2.94 10.51
CA GLY A 18 -16.83 -2.82 9.74
C GLY A 18 -17.40 -1.40 9.63
N GLN A 19 -16.84 -0.42 10.34
CA GLN A 19 -17.21 0.99 10.14
C GLN A 19 -16.29 1.65 9.12
N ASN A 20 -16.87 2.40 8.17
CA ASN A 20 -16.14 3.13 7.12
C ASN A 20 -15.10 2.27 6.36
N GLY A 21 -15.40 0.98 6.17
CA GLY A 21 -14.50 0.06 5.46
C GLY A 21 -13.26 -0.38 6.25
N TYR A 22 -13.17 -0.08 7.55
CA TYR A 22 -12.05 -0.57 8.37
C TYR A 22 -12.15 -2.09 8.57
N LEU A 23 -11.16 -2.82 8.06
CA LEU A 23 -11.11 -4.29 8.11
C LEU A 23 -10.37 -4.84 9.33
N GLY A 24 -9.87 -3.96 10.22
CA GLY A 24 -8.93 -4.35 11.27
C GLY A 24 -7.48 -4.39 10.77
N PHE A 25 -6.55 -4.64 11.69
CA PHE A 25 -5.14 -4.78 11.37
C PHE A 25 -4.84 -6.23 10.93
N LEU A 26 -4.76 -6.44 9.61
CA LEU A 26 -4.63 -7.75 8.96
C LEU A 26 -3.15 -8.16 8.76
N LYS A 27 -2.28 -8.01 9.77
CA LYS A 27 -0.85 -8.35 9.65
C LYS A 27 -0.66 -9.82 9.32
N GLY A 28 0.05 -10.09 8.22
CA GLY A 28 0.40 -11.44 7.78
C GLY A 28 -0.77 -12.26 7.24
N LYS A 29 -1.91 -11.61 6.91
CA LYS A 29 -3.00 -12.28 6.20
C LYS A 29 -2.62 -12.39 4.73
N THR A 30 -2.68 -13.61 4.23
CA THR A 30 -2.54 -13.92 2.80
C THR A 30 -3.81 -14.54 2.28
N GLU A 31 -4.29 -14.11 1.11
CA GLU A 31 -5.44 -14.71 0.45
C GLU A 31 -5.29 -14.73 -1.07
N VAL A 32 -6.05 -15.60 -1.74
CA VAL A 32 -6.10 -15.65 -3.20
C VAL A 32 -7.50 -15.26 -3.64
N HIS A 33 -7.59 -14.18 -4.41
CA HIS A 33 -8.80 -13.87 -5.17
C HIS A 33 -8.78 -14.69 -6.46
N LYS A 34 -9.76 -15.59 -6.61
CA LYS A 34 -9.84 -16.48 -7.76
C LYS A 34 -10.33 -15.77 -9.01
N ALA A 35 -9.82 -16.18 -10.17
CA ALA A 35 -10.35 -15.81 -11.47
C ALA A 35 -11.88 -16.04 -11.51
N GLY A 36 -12.60 -15.13 -12.15
CA GLY A 36 -14.06 -15.12 -12.20
C GLY A 36 -14.76 -14.57 -10.95
N SER A 37 -14.05 -14.39 -9.83
CA SER A 37 -14.62 -13.74 -8.64
C SER A 37 -14.83 -12.24 -8.85
N ARG A 38 -15.74 -11.64 -8.07
CA ARG A 38 -16.14 -10.23 -8.17
C ARG A 38 -15.99 -9.52 -6.81
N PRO A 39 -14.75 -9.36 -6.30
CA PRO A 39 -14.52 -8.66 -5.05
C PRO A 39 -15.13 -7.25 -5.11
N GLY A 40 -15.85 -6.84 -4.06
CA GLY A 40 -16.46 -5.51 -3.99
C GLY A 40 -17.56 -5.22 -5.03
N ASN A 41 -18.21 -6.24 -5.60
CA ASN A 41 -19.13 -6.10 -6.74
C ASN A 41 -18.49 -5.48 -8.01
N ALA A 42 -17.18 -5.63 -8.16
CA ALA A 42 -16.45 -5.17 -9.33
C ALA A 42 -16.66 -6.08 -10.56
N LYS A 43 -15.91 -5.78 -11.63
CA LYS A 43 -15.76 -6.71 -12.76
C LYS A 43 -15.16 -8.03 -12.28
N ALA A 44 -15.46 -9.10 -13.00
CA ALA A 44 -14.86 -10.40 -12.71
C ALA A 44 -13.35 -10.34 -12.98
N LEU A 45 -12.56 -10.98 -12.11
CA LEU A 45 -11.10 -11.04 -12.29
C LEU A 45 -10.74 -11.98 -13.45
N ASP A 46 -9.74 -11.58 -14.24
CA ASP A 46 -9.26 -12.37 -15.38
C ASP A 46 -8.23 -13.44 -14.98
N SER A 47 -7.57 -13.28 -13.83
CA SER A 47 -6.59 -14.24 -13.29
C SER A 47 -6.72 -14.38 -11.77
N ASP A 48 -6.09 -15.42 -11.22
CA ASP A 48 -5.90 -15.53 -9.77
C ASP A 48 -4.93 -14.45 -9.29
N ILE A 49 -5.27 -13.77 -8.19
CA ILE A 49 -4.45 -12.73 -7.57
C ILE A 49 -4.17 -13.12 -6.14
N LEU A 50 -2.89 -13.30 -5.82
CA LEU A 50 -2.43 -13.44 -4.46
C LEU A 50 -2.32 -12.05 -3.82
N VAL A 51 -2.90 -11.93 -2.63
CA VAL A 51 -2.90 -10.70 -1.84
C VAL A 51 -2.22 -10.98 -0.51
N GLU A 52 -1.21 -10.17 -0.19
CA GLU A 52 -0.50 -10.19 1.09
C GLU A 52 -0.78 -8.86 1.80
N HIS A 53 -1.52 -8.91 2.91
CA HIS A 53 -1.94 -7.71 3.62
C HIS A 53 -0.99 -7.31 4.73
N ASN A 54 -0.84 -5.99 4.90
CA ASN A 54 -0.04 -5.38 5.95
C ASN A 54 1.33 -6.04 6.10
N VAL A 55 2.01 -6.26 4.97
CA VAL A 55 3.41 -6.66 4.95
C VAL A 55 4.21 -5.51 5.57
N GLU A 56 5.00 -5.84 6.58
CA GLU A 56 5.75 -4.87 7.36
C GLU A 56 7.08 -4.55 6.67
N ILE A 57 7.35 -3.27 6.48
CA ILE A 57 8.62 -2.74 6.00
C ILE A 57 9.16 -1.79 7.07
N VAL A 58 10.32 -2.12 7.63
CA VAL A 58 11.01 -1.27 8.62
C VAL A 58 11.97 -0.36 7.87
N VAL A 59 11.73 0.95 7.93
CA VAL A 59 12.56 1.97 7.25
C VAL A 59 13.74 2.42 8.13
N ARG A 60 14.65 3.24 7.58
CA ARG A 60 15.98 3.54 8.17
C ARG A 60 15.97 4.06 9.60
N ASP A 61 14.90 4.73 10.03
CA ASP A 61 14.75 5.28 11.39
C ASP A 61 14.03 4.34 12.36
N GLY A 62 13.69 3.13 11.91
CA GLY A 62 13.00 2.10 12.68
C GLY A 62 11.47 2.19 12.66
N ALA A 63 10.88 3.16 11.95
CA ALA A 63 9.44 3.18 11.77
C ALA A 63 8.96 2.01 10.91
N ARG A 64 7.76 1.50 11.22
CA ARG A 64 7.12 0.44 10.44
C ARG A 64 6.11 1.06 9.48
N LEU A 65 6.31 0.82 8.19
CA LEU A 65 5.34 1.08 7.15
C LEU A 65 4.67 -0.23 6.74
N TYR A 66 3.39 -0.18 6.44
CA TYR A 66 2.63 -1.35 6.02
C TYR A 66 2.19 -1.21 4.58
N VAL A 67 2.34 -2.31 3.84
CA VAL A 67 1.98 -2.38 2.43
C VAL A 67 1.07 -3.57 2.18
N ASP A 68 0.16 -3.42 1.22
CA ASP A 68 -0.59 -4.54 0.65
C ASP A 68 0.04 -4.86 -0.71
N MET A 69 0.35 -6.14 -0.94
CA MET A 69 0.98 -6.61 -2.17
C MET A 69 0.00 -7.48 -2.93
N PHE A 70 -0.13 -7.19 -4.22
CA PHE A 70 -0.97 -7.93 -5.15
C PHE A 70 -0.07 -8.48 -6.24
N ARG A 71 -0.11 -9.79 -6.47
CA ARG A 71 0.71 -10.42 -7.52
C ARG A 71 -0.01 -11.63 -8.13
N PRO A 72 0.38 -12.05 -9.34
CA PRO A 72 -0.08 -13.32 -9.90
C PRO A 72 0.10 -14.47 -8.89
N ALA A 73 -0.96 -15.26 -8.67
CA ALA A 73 -0.87 -16.40 -7.75
C ALA A 73 -0.09 -17.58 -8.33
N ASP A 74 -0.06 -17.71 -9.66
CA ASP A 74 0.42 -18.89 -10.38
C ASP A 74 1.72 -18.61 -11.15
N SER A 75 2.68 -17.92 -10.54
CA SER A 75 3.99 -17.64 -11.16
C SER A 75 5.14 -17.96 -10.22
N ASP A 76 6.04 -18.84 -10.69
CA ASP A 76 7.34 -19.11 -10.08
C ASP A 76 8.43 -18.17 -10.61
N GLU A 77 8.14 -17.37 -11.63
CA GLU A 77 9.07 -16.38 -12.16
C GLU A 77 9.14 -15.13 -11.28
N LYS A 78 10.33 -14.55 -11.21
CA LYS A 78 10.53 -13.24 -10.58
C LYS A 78 9.94 -12.15 -11.48
N ILE A 79 9.10 -11.30 -10.91
CA ILE A 79 8.33 -10.30 -11.66
C ILE A 79 8.69 -8.85 -11.26
N PRO A 80 8.46 -7.87 -12.16
CA PRO A 80 8.56 -6.46 -11.80
C PRO A 80 7.41 -6.04 -10.87
N ALA A 81 7.62 -4.97 -10.11
CA ALA A 81 6.58 -4.38 -9.26
C ALA A 81 6.32 -2.92 -9.63
N ILE A 82 5.07 -2.48 -9.45
CA ILE A 82 4.66 -1.09 -9.56
C ILE A 82 4.12 -0.63 -8.21
N LEU A 83 4.72 0.41 -7.66
CA LEU A 83 4.42 0.95 -6.35
C LEU A 83 3.48 2.16 -6.45
N SER A 84 2.42 2.15 -5.64
CA SER A 84 1.50 3.26 -5.43
C SER A 84 1.64 3.80 -4.00
N TRP A 85 2.25 4.98 -3.88
CA TRP A 85 2.55 5.66 -2.62
C TRP A 85 1.48 6.68 -2.21
N SER A 86 0.76 6.47 -1.10
CA SER A 86 -0.19 7.51 -0.63
C SER A 86 -0.49 7.47 0.86
N PHE A 87 -1.14 8.52 1.33
CA PHE A 87 -1.76 8.62 2.67
C PHE A 87 -3.29 8.44 2.62
N TYR A 88 -3.83 7.92 1.50
CA TYR A 88 -5.27 7.74 1.28
C TYR A 88 -5.80 6.36 1.67
N GLY A 89 -4.96 5.54 2.30
CA GLY A 89 -5.24 4.13 2.55
C GLY A 89 -4.75 3.24 1.40
N LYS A 90 -4.53 1.97 1.71
CA LYS A 90 -3.96 0.97 0.79
C LYS A 90 -4.84 -0.24 0.49
N ASN A 91 -5.94 -0.41 1.22
CA ASN A 91 -6.70 -1.67 1.20
C ASN A 91 -7.58 -1.79 -0.05
N GLY A 92 -7.75 -3.02 -0.54
CA GLY A 92 -8.64 -3.37 -1.66
C GLY A 92 -7.96 -3.31 -3.02
N LEU A 93 -8.69 -3.74 -4.06
CA LEU A 93 -8.23 -3.69 -5.45
C LEU A 93 -8.45 -2.30 -6.07
N GLU A 94 -9.17 -1.43 -5.37
CA GLU A 94 -9.60 -0.11 -5.80
C GLU A 94 -8.95 1.01 -4.97
N LYS A 95 -7.64 0.90 -4.69
CA LYS A 95 -6.90 1.97 -4.01
C LYS A 95 -7.14 3.30 -4.72
N PHE A 96 -7.60 4.30 -3.97
CA PHE A 96 -7.92 5.62 -4.51
C PHE A 96 -6.71 6.20 -5.26
N GLU A 97 -6.91 6.58 -6.53
CA GLU A 97 -5.89 7.11 -7.46
C GLU A 97 -4.72 6.16 -7.78
N GLY A 98 -4.72 4.94 -7.24
CA GLY A 98 -3.71 3.92 -7.44
C GLY A 98 -3.98 3.05 -8.68
N LEU A 99 -3.12 2.06 -8.86
CA LEU A 99 -3.22 1.09 -9.93
C LEU A 99 -4.21 -0.01 -9.55
N ASP A 100 -5.02 -0.43 -10.50
CA ASP A 100 -5.93 -1.57 -10.34
C ASP A 100 -5.15 -2.89 -10.49
N PRO A 101 -4.97 -3.68 -9.41
CA PRO A 101 -4.27 -4.97 -9.53
C PRO A 101 -4.98 -5.95 -10.44
N ALA A 102 -6.31 -5.86 -10.60
CA ALA A 102 -7.04 -6.70 -11.54
C ALA A 102 -6.65 -6.41 -13.01
N HIS A 103 -6.17 -5.21 -13.29
CA HIS A 103 -5.65 -4.87 -14.62
C HIS A 103 -4.19 -5.30 -14.79
N TRP A 104 -3.33 -5.14 -13.78
CA TRP A 104 -1.88 -5.31 -13.97
C TRP A 104 -1.34 -6.70 -13.61
N CYS A 105 -1.95 -7.39 -12.64
CA CYS A 105 -1.54 -8.76 -12.29
C CYS A 105 -1.65 -9.73 -13.48
N PRO A 106 -2.72 -9.74 -14.30
CA PRO A 106 -2.77 -10.59 -15.50
C PRO A 106 -1.64 -10.35 -16.51
N HIS A 107 -1.00 -9.19 -16.46
CA HIS A 107 0.13 -8.82 -17.31
C HIS A 107 1.50 -9.11 -16.68
N GLY A 108 1.54 -9.81 -15.53
CA GLY A 108 2.78 -10.23 -14.89
C GLY A 108 3.45 -9.16 -14.03
N TYR A 109 2.70 -8.15 -13.58
CA TYR A 109 3.21 -7.13 -12.65
C TYR A 109 2.66 -7.36 -11.24
N ALA A 110 3.51 -7.15 -10.23
CA ALA A 110 3.04 -6.96 -8.86
C ALA A 110 2.60 -5.50 -8.65
N ILE A 111 1.50 -5.27 -7.94
CA ILE A 111 1.08 -3.94 -7.49
C ILE A 111 1.30 -3.84 -5.98
N ILE A 112 2.00 -2.78 -5.57
CA ILE A 112 2.35 -2.53 -4.17
C ILE A 112 1.65 -1.27 -3.69
N SER A 113 0.66 -1.44 -2.82
CA SER A 113 -0.12 -0.36 -2.24
C SER A 113 0.45 0.00 -0.88
N VAL A 114 1.02 1.21 -0.75
CA VAL A 114 1.68 1.66 0.49
C VAL A 114 0.76 2.57 1.29
N ASP A 115 0.67 2.34 2.60
CA ASP A 115 0.28 3.36 3.57
C ASP A 115 1.56 4.14 3.96
N SER A 116 1.71 5.36 3.47
CA SER A 116 2.84 6.23 3.84
C SER A 116 2.89 6.53 5.34
N ARG A 117 4.02 7.05 5.82
CA ARG A 117 4.24 7.34 7.24
C ARG A 117 3.09 8.15 7.86
N GLY A 118 2.61 7.70 9.02
CA GLY A 118 1.52 8.32 9.77
C GLY A 118 0.14 8.18 9.13
N ALA A 119 -0.01 7.40 8.06
CA ALA A 119 -1.28 7.11 7.43
C ALA A 119 -1.70 5.65 7.63
N GLY A 120 -3.01 5.42 7.69
CA GLY A 120 -3.59 4.08 7.77
C GLY A 120 -3.02 3.27 8.92
N SER A 121 -2.32 2.18 8.58
CA SER A 121 -1.71 1.28 9.58
C SER A 121 -0.26 1.63 9.95
N SER A 122 0.37 2.57 9.25
CA SER A 122 1.80 2.89 9.37
C SER A 122 2.12 3.80 10.56
N ASP A 123 3.27 3.55 11.18
CA ASP A 123 3.77 4.35 12.30
C ASP A 123 4.10 5.79 11.89
N GLY A 124 4.33 6.65 12.88
CA GLY A 124 4.92 7.98 12.69
C GLY A 124 3.90 9.08 12.44
N GLN A 125 4.35 10.15 11.79
CA GLN A 125 3.55 11.33 11.46
C GLN A 125 3.70 11.65 9.98
N ILE A 126 2.60 12.09 9.37
CA ILE A 126 2.55 12.43 7.95
C ILE A 126 3.56 13.55 7.64
N SER A 127 4.34 13.36 6.57
CA SER A 127 5.36 14.32 6.09
C SER A 127 5.23 14.59 4.59
N VAL A 128 4.00 14.83 4.11
CA VAL A 128 3.70 15.01 2.66
C VAL A 128 4.68 15.99 2.01
N MET A 129 5.28 15.58 0.89
CA MET A 129 6.26 16.37 0.12
C MET A 129 7.51 16.79 0.94
N GLY A 130 7.80 16.09 2.03
CA GLY A 130 8.99 16.28 2.85
C GLY A 130 10.11 15.30 2.48
N THR A 131 11.32 15.60 2.92
CA THR A 131 12.48 14.71 2.74
C THR A 131 12.24 13.33 3.35
N GLN A 132 11.56 13.25 4.50
CA GLN A 132 11.23 11.98 5.15
C GLN A 132 10.36 11.09 4.25
N ASP A 133 9.38 11.66 3.55
CA ASP A 133 8.48 10.91 2.65
C ASP A 133 9.26 10.31 1.48
N ALA A 134 10.22 11.07 0.92
CA ALA A 134 11.11 10.59 -0.14
C ALA A 134 12.08 9.51 0.35
N GLU A 135 12.65 9.67 1.56
CA GLU A 135 13.55 8.68 2.16
C GLU A 135 12.83 7.38 2.49
N ASP A 136 11.60 7.46 3.02
CA ASP A 136 10.77 6.30 3.26
C ASP A 136 10.39 5.60 1.95
N GLY A 137 10.06 6.36 0.91
CA GLY A 137 9.81 5.85 -0.44
C GLY A 137 11.00 5.06 -0.98
N TYR A 138 12.21 5.60 -0.86
CA TYR A 138 13.45 4.91 -1.22
C TYR A 138 13.64 3.60 -0.45
N ASP A 139 13.47 3.63 0.87
CA ASP A 139 13.66 2.45 1.72
C ASP A 139 12.66 1.34 1.37
N VAL A 140 11.40 1.70 1.07
CA VAL A 140 10.39 0.75 0.63
C VAL A 140 10.75 0.15 -0.73
N VAL A 141 11.13 0.97 -1.73
CA VAL A 141 11.56 0.48 -3.04
C VAL A 141 12.71 -0.52 -2.90
N GLU A 142 13.73 -0.18 -2.11
CA GLU A 142 14.89 -1.02 -1.86
C GLU A 142 14.57 -2.32 -1.11
N ALA A 143 13.54 -2.31 -0.25
CA ALA A 143 13.07 -3.49 0.45
C ALA A 143 12.29 -4.43 -0.49
N ILE A 144 11.38 -3.89 -1.29
CA ILE A 144 10.59 -4.67 -2.26
C ILE A 144 11.49 -5.31 -3.31
N ALA A 145 12.46 -4.56 -3.85
CA ALA A 145 13.39 -5.05 -4.88
C ALA A 145 14.20 -6.28 -4.43
N LYS A 146 14.36 -6.49 -3.11
CA LYS A 146 15.11 -7.60 -2.52
C LYS A 146 14.25 -8.82 -2.18
N MET A 147 12.93 -8.75 -2.36
CA MET A 147 12.04 -9.88 -2.08
C MET A 147 12.25 -11.02 -3.08
N ASP A 148 12.08 -12.27 -2.61
CA ASP A 148 12.40 -13.46 -3.40
C ASP A 148 11.60 -13.55 -4.71
N TRP A 149 10.37 -13.05 -4.73
CA TRP A 149 9.48 -13.01 -5.88
C TRP A 149 9.75 -11.83 -6.83
N CYS A 150 10.51 -10.81 -6.41
CA CYS A 150 10.75 -9.62 -7.23
C CYS A 150 12.00 -9.81 -8.10
N ASN A 151 11.96 -9.32 -9.35
CA ASN A 151 13.11 -9.32 -10.25
C ASN A 151 14.05 -8.11 -10.06
N GLY A 152 13.79 -7.27 -9.06
CA GLY A 152 14.56 -6.06 -8.77
C GLY A 152 14.15 -4.82 -9.57
N SER A 153 13.23 -4.94 -10.53
CA SER A 153 12.70 -3.80 -11.30
C SER A 153 11.45 -3.24 -10.63
N ILE A 154 11.56 -2.02 -10.11
CA ILE A 154 10.46 -1.32 -9.45
C ILE A 154 10.15 -0.03 -10.23
N GLY A 155 8.91 0.12 -10.65
CA GLY A 155 8.35 1.39 -11.12
C GLY A 155 7.44 2.01 -10.07
N MET A 156 7.17 3.31 -10.17
CA MET A 156 6.12 3.96 -9.40
C MET A 156 5.06 4.51 -10.36
N ALA A 157 3.80 4.46 -9.95
CA ALA A 157 2.71 5.04 -10.73
C ALA A 157 1.49 5.35 -9.85
N GLY A 158 0.70 6.32 -10.30
CA GLY A 158 -0.51 6.80 -9.65
C GLY A 158 -0.79 8.25 -10.03
N ASN A 159 -1.96 8.75 -9.64
CA ASN A 159 -2.39 10.13 -9.94
C ASN A 159 -2.26 11.05 -8.72
N SER A 160 -2.25 12.36 -8.97
CA SER A 160 -2.32 13.38 -7.90
C SER A 160 -1.19 13.24 -6.87
N ALA A 161 -1.50 13.06 -5.58
CA ALA A 161 -0.49 12.88 -4.53
C ALA A 161 0.43 11.67 -4.79
N LEU A 162 -0.10 10.60 -5.42
CA LEU A 162 0.72 9.44 -5.81
C LEU A 162 1.70 9.79 -6.94
N ALA A 163 1.39 10.80 -7.77
CA ALA A 163 2.29 11.30 -8.81
C ALA A 163 3.34 12.25 -8.24
N ILE A 164 2.96 13.12 -7.30
CA ILE A 164 3.86 14.06 -6.62
C ILE A 164 4.96 13.33 -5.84
N SER A 165 4.67 12.11 -5.36
CA SER A 165 5.58 11.30 -4.56
C SER A 165 6.65 10.54 -5.38
N GLN A 166 6.57 10.57 -6.72
CA GLN A 166 7.51 9.90 -7.64
C GLN A 166 8.71 10.79 -7.98
#